data_AF-A0A6N7HYZ7-F1
#
_entry.id   AF-A0A6N7HYZ7-F1
#
_cell.length_a   1.000
_cell.length_b   1.000
_cell.length_c   1.000
_cell.angle_alpha   90.00
_cell.angle_beta   90.00
_cell.angle_gamma   90.00
#
_symmetry.space_group_name_H-M   'P 1'
#
loop_
_entity.id
_entity.type
_entity.pdbx_description
1 polymer ?
#
loop_
_entity_poly.entity_id
_entity_poly.type
_entity_poly.pdbx_seq_one_letter_code
_entity_poly.pdbx_strand_id
1 'polypeptide(L)'
;MLLCSAFNGLSQRAWALLRAHHQVTARTVHDPEAMADAAAATDPELIICPFLRLRIPEVVWRNYRTIIIHPGPEGDRGPSSLDWAIMDAEPRWGVTALQAIEKLDAGPIWGTRTFPMPTDPPRKSTLYNSQVADVAMSLISEVVAKAEDPGFVPRSLEYHRSGTAGRYRPVARQADRGFSWDDSTRHIMLRIRAADGSPGVHTTLAGIAVEVFDAHPGAAAPGEPSTIAARRHGAVLVRTGDGALWVGQARRADPADGATVKLPATLVLGHALDDISEAMEPPEAGEPSGHREISYRRLGKVGLLRFEFYNGAMSTTQCRRLAAAARYAAAQDTKVLVLAGGEVFSNGVHLGVIEAHPNPAMEAWRNINAINDLCREIITCTSQIVVSALGGGAGAGGVMLALAADRVIARDGVMLNPHYATMGLYGSEYWTYVLPRRVGEAQARRLTTRCEPISAADAVDVGMVDQLAVSDTERFTAAALDYASDLATSTQLRTLLHDKQAVRAADEQRRPLDSYRARELAEMRRDIFDDRHGFTEARRAFLTNRATGPTAGDHAKVPTPGPRRVGPTR
;
A
#
# COMPACT_ATOMS: atom_id res chain seq x y z
N MET A 1 0.14 -18.21 -16.78
CA MET A 1 0.20 -16.75 -17.06
C MET A 1 -0.68 -16.00 -16.07
N LEU A 2 -0.24 -14.83 -15.61
CA LEU A 2 -1.08 -13.86 -14.90
C LEU A 2 -1.54 -12.77 -15.87
N LEU A 3 -2.85 -12.57 -15.96
CA LEU A 3 -3.45 -11.53 -16.81
C LEU A 3 -4.13 -10.49 -15.92
N CYS A 4 -3.64 -9.25 -15.94
CA CYS A 4 -4.04 -8.23 -14.97
C CYS A 4 -4.34 -6.88 -15.65
N SER A 5 -5.27 -6.10 -15.11
CA SER A 5 -5.44 -4.69 -15.54
C SER A 5 -4.37 -3.76 -14.97
N ALA A 6 -3.72 -4.17 -13.89
CA ALA A 6 -2.53 -3.54 -13.33
C ALA A 6 -1.74 -4.59 -12.55
N PHE A 7 -0.42 -4.46 -12.51
CA PHE A 7 0.45 -5.30 -11.68
C PHE A 7 0.44 -4.83 -10.20
N ASN A 8 -0.75 -4.86 -9.61
CA ASN A 8 -1.05 -4.39 -8.26
C ASN A 8 -0.53 -5.35 -7.16
N GLY A 9 -0.73 -4.99 -5.90
CA GLY A 9 -0.26 -5.79 -4.75
C GLY A 9 -0.68 -7.27 -4.80
N LEU A 10 -1.94 -7.58 -5.11
CA LEU A 10 -2.40 -8.97 -5.23
C LEU A 10 -1.72 -9.69 -6.39
N SER A 11 -1.55 -9.03 -7.54
CA SER A 11 -0.86 -9.61 -8.71
C SER A 11 0.62 -9.85 -8.43
N GLN A 12 1.28 -8.95 -7.70
CA GLN A 12 2.67 -9.12 -7.27
C GLN A 12 2.83 -10.28 -6.30
N ARG A 13 1.92 -10.43 -5.32
CA ARG A 13 1.90 -11.57 -4.40
C ARG A 13 1.69 -12.89 -5.14
N ALA A 14 0.73 -12.94 -6.07
CA ALA A 14 0.48 -14.10 -6.92
C ALA A 14 1.72 -14.48 -7.74
N TRP A 15 2.37 -13.50 -8.35
CA TRP A 15 3.60 -13.71 -9.11
C TRP A 15 4.74 -14.26 -8.24
N ALA A 16 4.98 -13.64 -7.08
CA ALA A 16 6.05 -14.03 -6.18
C ALA A 16 5.85 -15.45 -5.60
N LEU A 17 4.61 -15.81 -5.26
CA LEU A 17 4.26 -17.16 -4.82
C LEU A 17 4.50 -18.19 -5.92
N LEU A 18 3.90 -17.97 -7.10
CA LEU A 18 3.87 -18.99 -8.14
C LEU A 18 5.22 -19.20 -8.82
N ARG A 19 6.06 -18.15 -8.94
CA ARG A 19 7.39 -18.26 -9.58
C ARG A 19 8.37 -19.14 -8.79
N ALA A 20 8.06 -19.50 -7.55
CA ALA A 20 8.89 -20.38 -6.75
C ALA A 20 8.91 -21.82 -7.32
N HIS A 21 7.83 -22.23 -7.98
CA HIS A 21 7.63 -23.61 -8.46
C HIS A 21 7.20 -23.69 -9.93
N HIS A 22 6.77 -22.59 -10.55
CA HIS A 22 6.25 -22.57 -11.91
C HIS A 22 6.91 -21.48 -12.78
N GLN A 23 6.79 -21.62 -14.10
CA GLN A 23 7.13 -20.54 -15.03
C GLN A 23 5.97 -19.55 -15.11
N VAL A 24 6.19 -18.34 -14.57
CA VAL A 24 5.13 -17.33 -14.46
C VAL A 24 5.46 -16.10 -15.29
N THR A 25 4.68 -15.92 -16.36
CA THR A 25 4.62 -14.67 -17.11
C THR A 25 3.45 -13.84 -16.60
N ALA A 26 3.69 -12.57 -16.28
CA ALA A 26 2.63 -11.60 -15.97
C ALA A 26 2.49 -10.58 -17.10
N ARG A 27 1.25 -10.24 -17.44
CA ARG A 27 0.89 -9.31 -18.52
C ARG A 27 -0.14 -8.31 -18.01
N THR A 28 0.19 -7.03 -18.14
CA THR A 28 -0.76 -5.94 -17.93
C THR A 28 -1.46 -5.64 -19.26
N VAL A 29 -2.79 -5.60 -19.25
CA VAL A 29 -3.63 -5.48 -20.45
C VAL A 29 -4.74 -4.46 -20.26
N HIS A 30 -5.04 -3.71 -21.31
CA HIS A 30 -5.95 -2.56 -21.27
C HIS A 30 -7.10 -2.64 -22.29
N ASP A 31 -7.13 -3.68 -23.12
CA ASP A 31 -8.17 -3.93 -24.11
C ASP A 31 -8.24 -5.44 -24.43
N PRO A 32 -9.34 -5.93 -25.02
CA PRO A 32 -9.51 -7.35 -25.33
C PRO A 32 -8.54 -7.91 -26.38
N GLU A 33 -8.05 -7.09 -27.32
CA GLU A 33 -7.12 -7.54 -28.37
C GLU A 33 -5.75 -7.88 -27.74
N ALA A 34 -5.25 -6.98 -26.91
CA ALA A 34 -4.01 -7.20 -26.15
C ALA A 34 -4.09 -8.42 -25.23
N MET A 35 -5.28 -8.78 -24.73
CA MET A 35 -5.48 -10.03 -23.97
C MET A 35 -5.30 -11.27 -24.85
N ALA A 36 -5.91 -11.28 -26.03
CA ALA A 36 -5.83 -12.38 -26.97
C ALA A 36 -4.39 -12.57 -27.45
N ASP A 37 -3.72 -11.48 -27.82
CA ASP A 37 -2.33 -11.49 -28.25
C ASP A 37 -1.39 -11.96 -27.14
N ALA A 38 -1.59 -11.48 -25.91
CA ALA A 38 -0.78 -11.91 -24.77
C ALA A 38 -0.94 -13.41 -24.48
N ALA A 39 -2.16 -13.95 -24.58
CA ALA A 39 -2.42 -15.36 -24.40
C ALA A 39 -1.80 -16.20 -25.52
N ALA A 40 -2.02 -15.82 -26.78
CA ALA A 40 -1.47 -16.51 -27.94
C ALA A 40 0.06 -16.49 -27.97
N ALA A 41 0.69 -15.36 -27.65
CA ALA A 41 2.15 -15.23 -27.62
C ALA A 41 2.80 -15.99 -26.45
N THR A 42 2.05 -16.28 -25.38
CA THR A 42 2.56 -16.99 -24.20
C THR A 42 2.25 -18.49 -24.24
N ASP A 43 1.17 -18.89 -24.92
CA ASP A 43 0.62 -20.25 -24.96
C ASP A 43 0.55 -20.93 -23.58
N PRO A 44 -0.21 -20.37 -22.62
CA PRO A 44 -0.17 -20.83 -21.23
C PRO A 44 -1.08 -22.04 -20.96
N GLU A 45 -0.60 -22.97 -20.13
CA GLU A 45 -1.41 -24.09 -19.60
C GLU A 45 -2.56 -23.62 -18.69
N LEU A 46 -2.34 -22.49 -18.01
CA LEU A 46 -3.30 -21.89 -17.08
C LEU A 46 -3.16 -20.36 -17.10
N ILE A 47 -4.30 -19.66 -17.17
CA ILE A 47 -4.40 -18.22 -16.96
C ILE A 47 -5.08 -17.97 -15.62
N ILE A 48 -4.46 -17.17 -14.77
CA ILE A 48 -5.08 -16.66 -13.54
C ILE A 48 -5.21 -15.14 -13.68
N CYS A 49 -6.36 -14.61 -13.31
CA CYS A 49 -6.69 -13.18 -13.33
C CYS A 49 -6.91 -12.70 -11.89
N PRO A 50 -5.86 -12.32 -11.14
CA PRO A 50 -5.99 -11.83 -9.77
C PRO A 50 -6.70 -10.46 -9.69
N PHE A 51 -6.57 -9.65 -10.75
CA PHE A 51 -7.17 -8.33 -10.82
C PHE A 51 -7.45 -7.93 -12.27
N LEU A 52 -8.72 -7.95 -12.68
CA LEU A 52 -9.14 -7.61 -14.03
C LEU A 52 -10.38 -6.72 -14.01
N ARG A 53 -10.36 -5.63 -14.77
CA ARG A 53 -11.47 -4.68 -14.92
C ARG A 53 -12.29 -4.89 -16.20
N LEU A 54 -11.73 -5.65 -17.14
CA LEU A 54 -12.28 -5.86 -18.46
C LEU A 54 -12.75 -7.31 -18.62
N ARG A 55 -13.73 -7.51 -19.50
CA ARG A 55 -14.21 -8.84 -19.84
C ARG A 55 -13.14 -9.57 -20.67
N ILE A 56 -12.93 -10.84 -20.35
CA ILE A 56 -12.01 -11.71 -21.08
C ILE A 56 -12.68 -12.09 -22.41
N PRO A 57 -12.01 -11.90 -23.56
CA PRO A 57 -12.58 -12.24 -24.86
C PRO A 57 -12.76 -13.75 -25.02
N GLU A 58 -13.76 -14.14 -25.81
CA GLU A 58 -14.14 -15.53 -26.06
C GLU A 58 -12.96 -16.41 -26.52
N VAL A 59 -12.15 -15.87 -27.43
CA VAL A 59 -10.96 -16.56 -27.95
C VAL A 59 -9.95 -16.93 -26.86
N VAL A 60 -9.91 -16.20 -25.74
CA VAL A 60 -8.99 -16.53 -24.64
C VAL A 60 -9.58 -17.64 -23.78
N TRP A 61 -10.77 -17.45 -23.21
CA TRP A 61 -11.29 -18.42 -22.24
C TRP A 61 -11.80 -19.73 -22.87
N ARG A 62 -12.06 -19.76 -24.19
CA ARG A 62 -12.34 -21.02 -24.91
C ARG A 62 -11.09 -21.85 -25.19
N ASN A 63 -9.95 -21.20 -25.45
CA ASN A 63 -8.72 -21.89 -25.84
C ASN A 63 -7.80 -22.16 -24.64
N TYR A 64 -7.87 -21.33 -23.60
CA TYR A 64 -7.02 -21.43 -22.42
C TYR A 64 -7.86 -21.51 -21.16
N ARG A 65 -7.51 -22.46 -20.28
CA ARG A 65 -8.12 -22.57 -18.96
C ARG A 65 -7.87 -21.28 -18.17
N THR A 66 -8.92 -20.51 -17.93
CA THR A 66 -8.82 -19.14 -17.41
C THR A 66 -9.63 -18.98 -16.13
N ILE A 67 -8.96 -18.60 -15.04
CA ILE A 67 -9.53 -18.51 -13.69
C ILE A 67 -9.50 -17.07 -13.20
N ILE A 68 -10.66 -16.55 -12.80
CA ILE A 68 -10.87 -15.21 -12.25
C ILE A 68 -10.92 -15.31 -10.73
N ILE A 69 -10.15 -14.45 -10.05
CA ILE A 69 -10.26 -14.29 -8.59
C ILE A 69 -11.26 -13.17 -8.31
N HIS A 70 -12.48 -13.55 -7.93
CA HIS A 70 -13.57 -12.63 -7.62
C HIS A 70 -13.56 -12.26 -6.13
N PRO A 71 -13.50 -10.97 -5.75
CA PRO A 71 -13.52 -10.52 -4.36
C PRO A 71 -14.95 -10.55 -3.77
N GLY A 72 -15.63 -11.69 -3.91
CA GLY A 72 -16.96 -11.94 -3.38
C GLY A 72 -17.16 -13.42 -3.03
N PRO A 73 -18.06 -13.72 -2.07
CA PRO A 73 -18.41 -15.10 -1.73
C PRO A 73 -19.12 -15.79 -2.90
N GLU A 74 -19.29 -17.11 -2.79
CA GLU A 74 -20.00 -17.87 -3.80
C GLU A 74 -21.39 -17.31 -4.12
N GLY A 75 -21.67 -17.15 -5.43
CA GLY A 75 -22.91 -16.58 -5.95
C GLY A 75 -22.88 -15.05 -6.13
N ASP A 76 -21.93 -14.36 -5.51
CA ASP A 76 -21.76 -12.92 -5.67
C ASP A 76 -21.19 -12.61 -7.05
N ARG A 77 -21.73 -11.57 -7.70
CA ARG A 77 -21.36 -11.21 -9.06
C ARG A 77 -21.38 -9.71 -9.23
N GLY A 78 -20.49 -9.23 -10.07
CA GLY A 78 -20.47 -7.85 -10.53
C GLY A 78 -19.22 -7.09 -10.09
N PRO A 79 -18.99 -5.91 -10.69
CA PRO A 79 -17.69 -5.24 -10.60
C PRO A 79 -17.49 -4.39 -9.33
N SER A 80 -18.52 -4.25 -8.49
CA SER A 80 -18.51 -3.39 -7.29
C SER A 80 -18.83 -4.17 -6.01
N SER A 81 -18.49 -5.45 -5.97
CA SER A 81 -18.79 -6.37 -4.87
C SER A 81 -18.36 -5.86 -3.49
N LEU A 82 -17.11 -5.37 -3.36
CA LEU A 82 -16.62 -4.82 -2.09
C LEU A 82 -17.27 -3.49 -1.71
N ASP A 83 -17.61 -2.65 -2.69
CA ASP A 83 -18.33 -1.39 -2.46
C ASP A 83 -19.66 -1.70 -1.76
N TRP A 84 -20.44 -2.62 -2.32
CA TRP A 84 -21.71 -3.03 -1.76
C TRP A 84 -21.55 -3.72 -0.40
N ALA A 85 -20.58 -4.63 -0.26
CA ALA A 85 -20.35 -5.34 1.00
C ALA A 85 -20.10 -4.37 2.17
N ILE A 86 -19.35 -3.29 1.91
CA ILE A 86 -19.08 -2.25 2.91
C ILE A 86 -20.31 -1.37 3.15
N MET A 87 -20.99 -0.90 2.10
CA MET A 87 -22.18 -0.03 2.25
C MET A 87 -23.34 -0.73 2.97
N ASP A 88 -23.53 -2.02 2.71
CA ASP A 88 -24.55 -2.89 3.31
C ASP A 88 -24.12 -3.44 4.69
N ALA A 89 -22.88 -3.18 5.10
CA ALA A 89 -22.28 -3.71 6.33
C ALA A 89 -22.45 -5.24 6.48
N GLU A 90 -22.18 -5.98 5.40
CA GLU A 90 -22.30 -7.43 5.37
C GLU A 90 -21.46 -8.05 6.50
N PRO A 91 -22.02 -8.94 7.35
CA PRO A 91 -21.32 -9.46 8.54
C PRO A 91 -20.26 -10.51 8.20
N ARG A 92 -20.33 -11.06 6.99
CA ARG A 92 -19.38 -12.03 6.44
C ARG A 92 -19.17 -11.73 4.97
N TRP A 93 -17.95 -11.93 4.50
CA TRP A 93 -17.61 -11.80 3.09
C TRP A 93 -16.73 -12.96 2.62
N GLY A 94 -16.24 -12.92 1.39
CA GLY A 94 -15.42 -13.99 0.85
C GLY A 94 -14.74 -13.66 -0.47
N VAL A 95 -14.02 -14.64 -0.98
CA VAL A 95 -13.36 -14.63 -2.29
C VAL A 95 -13.68 -15.95 -2.98
N THR A 96 -13.86 -15.91 -4.29
CA THR A 96 -14.19 -17.09 -5.10
C THR A 96 -13.31 -17.15 -6.34
N ALA A 97 -12.73 -18.31 -6.61
CA ALA A 97 -12.05 -18.61 -7.86
C ALA A 97 -13.06 -19.20 -8.85
N LEU A 98 -13.30 -18.47 -9.95
CA LEU A 98 -14.33 -18.78 -10.95
C LEU A 98 -13.67 -19.04 -12.31
N GLN A 99 -14.11 -20.06 -13.02
CA GLN A 99 -13.68 -20.23 -14.41
C GLN A 99 -14.34 -19.16 -15.30
N ALA A 100 -13.58 -18.58 -16.21
CA ALA A 100 -14.11 -17.65 -17.18
C ALA A 100 -15.05 -18.38 -18.15
N ILE A 101 -16.24 -17.82 -18.33
CA ILE A 101 -17.24 -18.23 -19.32
C ILE A 101 -17.84 -16.96 -19.94
N GLU A 102 -18.79 -17.12 -20.86
CA GLU A 102 -19.49 -16.00 -21.47
C GLU A 102 -20.16 -15.08 -20.42
N LYS A 103 -20.89 -15.66 -19.45
CA LYS A 103 -21.60 -14.89 -18.43
C LYS A 103 -20.64 -14.45 -17.31
N LEU A 104 -20.64 -13.14 -17.02
CA LEU A 104 -19.77 -12.53 -16.00
C LEU A 104 -19.98 -13.17 -14.62
N ASP A 105 -18.85 -13.53 -13.98
CA ASP A 105 -18.77 -14.13 -12.63
C ASP A 105 -19.73 -15.32 -12.42
N ALA A 106 -19.98 -16.08 -13.48
CA ALA A 106 -20.98 -17.15 -13.44
C ALA A 106 -20.45 -18.52 -13.85
N GLY A 107 -19.14 -18.65 -14.01
CA GLY A 107 -18.55 -19.92 -14.38
C GLY A 107 -18.45 -20.90 -13.21
N PRO A 108 -18.06 -22.15 -13.52
CA PRO A 108 -17.76 -23.17 -12.53
C PRO A 108 -16.79 -22.69 -11.45
N ILE A 109 -17.05 -23.10 -10.22
CA ILE A 109 -16.28 -22.73 -9.03
C ILE A 109 -15.11 -23.69 -8.86
N TRP A 110 -13.93 -23.10 -8.81
CA TRP A 110 -12.69 -23.78 -8.49
C TRP A 110 -12.44 -23.81 -6.99
N GLY A 111 -12.87 -22.79 -6.25
CA GLY A 111 -12.81 -22.76 -4.80
C GLY A 111 -13.44 -21.48 -4.26
N THR A 112 -13.90 -21.52 -3.01
CA THR A 112 -14.39 -20.33 -2.30
C THR A 112 -13.89 -20.36 -0.86
N ARG A 113 -13.73 -19.18 -0.26
CA ARG A 113 -13.37 -19.00 1.14
C ARG A 113 -14.12 -17.79 1.68
N THR A 114 -14.53 -17.88 2.95
CA THR A 114 -15.25 -16.79 3.62
C THR A 114 -14.48 -16.35 4.86
N PHE A 115 -14.72 -15.10 5.26
CA PHE A 115 -14.15 -14.50 6.46
C PHE A 115 -15.18 -13.59 7.12
N PRO A 116 -15.11 -13.40 8.45
CA PRO A 116 -15.94 -12.42 9.14
C PRO A 116 -15.55 -11.00 8.71
N MET A 117 -16.54 -10.15 8.48
CA MET A 117 -16.30 -8.72 8.27
C MET A 117 -16.27 -8.02 9.62
N PRO A 118 -15.33 -7.07 9.83
CA PRO A 118 -15.35 -6.25 11.03
C PRO A 118 -16.68 -5.49 11.17
N THR A 119 -17.17 -5.33 12.41
CA THR A 119 -18.39 -4.55 12.69
C THR A 119 -18.29 -3.13 12.14
N ASP A 120 -17.09 -2.56 12.16
CA ASP A 120 -16.73 -1.34 11.45
C ASP A 120 -15.79 -1.68 10.29
N PRO A 121 -16.32 -1.96 9.08
CA PRO A 121 -15.49 -2.29 7.94
C PRO A 121 -14.43 -1.21 7.71
N PRO A 122 -13.18 -1.58 7.39
CA PRO A 122 -12.15 -0.62 7.05
C PRO A 122 -12.43 -0.02 5.67
N ARG A 123 -11.53 0.84 5.19
CA ARG A 123 -11.55 1.34 3.81
C ARG A 123 -11.50 0.17 2.83
N LYS A 124 -12.12 0.32 1.66
CA LYS A 124 -12.12 -0.71 0.61
C LYS A 124 -10.71 -1.15 0.21
N SER A 125 -9.78 -0.20 0.05
CA SER A 125 -8.39 -0.51 -0.27
C SER A 125 -7.73 -1.37 0.82
N THR A 126 -7.97 -1.04 2.09
CA THR A 126 -7.47 -1.80 3.24
C THR A 126 -7.99 -3.22 3.19
N LEU A 127 -9.31 -3.39 3.10
CA LEU A 127 -9.95 -4.72 3.04
C LEU A 127 -9.43 -5.56 1.87
N TYR A 128 -9.24 -4.93 0.70
CA TYR A 128 -8.70 -5.59 -0.49
C TYR A 128 -7.25 -6.06 -0.29
N ASN A 129 -6.40 -5.23 0.31
CA ASN A 129 -4.98 -5.51 0.50
C ASN A 129 -4.67 -6.39 1.73
N SER A 130 -5.61 -6.56 2.66
CA SER A 130 -5.51 -7.44 3.84
C SER A 130 -6.29 -8.74 3.63
N GLN A 131 -7.47 -8.88 4.26
CA GLN A 131 -8.22 -10.13 4.34
C GLN A 131 -8.57 -10.72 2.97
N VAL A 132 -8.98 -9.87 2.01
CA VAL A 132 -9.31 -10.35 0.65
C VAL A 132 -8.07 -10.90 -0.03
N ALA A 133 -6.94 -10.17 -0.01
CA ALA A 133 -5.71 -10.64 -0.63
C ALA A 133 -5.17 -11.90 0.04
N ASP A 134 -5.17 -11.99 1.37
CA ASP A 134 -4.69 -13.17 2.10
C ASP A 134 -5.51 -14.42 1.74
N VAL A 135 -6.84 -14.29 1.69
CA VAL A 135 -7.74 -15.37 1.26
C VAL A 135 -7.58 -15.71 -0.22
N ALA A 136 -7.41 -14.70 -1.08
CA ALA A 136 -7.16 -14.90 -2.50
C ALA A 136 -5.87 -15.69 -2.76
N MET A 137 -4.80 -15.43 -2.00
CA MET A 137 -3.53 -16.16 -2.14
C MET A 137 -3.66 -17.65 -1.80
N SER A 138 -4.42 -17.99 -0.75
CA SER A 138 -4.80 -19.38 -0.46
C SER A 138 -5.55 -20.01 -1.64
N LEU A 139 -6.51 -19.30 -2.22
CA LEU A 139 -7.29 -19.82 -3.35
C LEU A 139 -6.47 -19.98 -4.62
N ILE A 140 -5.53 -19.06 -4.90
CA ILE A 140 -4.62 -19.17 -6.05
C ILE A 140 -3.76 -20.44 -5.95
N SER A 141 -3.25 -20.75 -4.75
CA SER A 141 -2.50 -21.99 -4.51
C SER A 141 -3.36 -23.24 -4.77
N GLU A 142 -4.60 -23.24 -4.27
CA GLU A 142 -5.56 -24.32 -4.50
C GLU A 142 -5.92 -24.47 -5.99
N VAL A 143 -6.09 -23.37 -6.71
CA VAL A 143 -6.39 -23.37 -8.16
C VAL A 143 -5.27 -24.04 -8.94
N VAL A 144 -4.01 -23.75 -8.63
CA VAL A 144 -2.87 -24.35 -9.33
C VAL A 144 -2.78 -25.84 -9.04
N ALA A 145 -2.89 -26.25 -7.77
CA ALA A 145 -2.89 -27.68 -7.41
C ALA A 145 -4.04 -28.45 -8.11
N LYS A 146 -5.23 -27.84 -8.22
CA LYS A 146 -6.36 -28.39 -8.97
C LYS A 146 -6.14 -28.42 -10.47
N ALA A 147 -5.38 -27.48 -11.01
CA ALA A 147 -5.10 -27.44 -12.43
C ALA A 147 -4.12 -28.56 -12.85
N GLU A 148 -3.23 -28.95 -11.95
CA GLU A 148 -2.29 -30.07 -12.11
C GLU A 148 -2.98 -31.44 -11.99
N ASP A 149 -4.11 -31.53 -11.28
CA ASP A 149 -4.90 -32.75 -11.17
C ASP A 149 -5.76 -32.97 -12.43
N PRO A 150 -5.47 -33.99 -13.28
CA PRO A 150 -6.25 -34.26 -14.48
C PRO A 150 -7.67 -34.75 -14.19
N GLY A 151 -7.94 -35.25 -12.97
CA GLY A 151 -9.25 -35.71 -12.54
C GLY A 151 -10.13 -34.60 -11.95
N PHE A 152 -9.59 -33.41 -11.73
CA PHE A 152 -10.35 -32.31 -11.13
C PHE A 152 -11.41 -31.76 -12.09
N VAL A 153 -12.65 -31.71 -11.61
CA VAL A 153 -13.77 -31.07 -12.31
C VAL A 153 -14.32 -29.94 -11.43
N PRO A 154 -14.35 -28.69 -11.92
CA PRO A 154 -14.87 -27.58 -11.15
C PRO A 154 -16.38 -27.70 -10.98
N ARG A 155 -16.88 -27.24 -9.84
CA ARG A 155 -18.29 -27.39 -9.48
C ARG A 155 -19.14 -26.35 -10.21
N SER A 156 -20.19 -26.79 -10.89
CA SER A 156 -21.19 -25.87 -11.47
C SER A 156 -21.89 -25.06 -10.36
N LEU A 157 -22.09 -23.77 -10.63
CA LEU A 157 -22.80 -22.89 -9.74
C LEU A 157 -24.32 -23.01 -9.96
N GLU A 158 -25.01 -23.66 -9.04
CA GLU A 158 -26.47 -23.79 -9.06
C GLU A 158 -27.11 -22.66 -8.24
N TYR A 159 -27.42 -21.54 -8.90
CA TYR A 159 -27.97 -20.33 -8.28
C TYR A 159 -29.31 -20.49 -7.54
N HIS A 160 -30.03 -21.58 -7.81
CA HIS A 160 -31.35 -21.85 -7.22
C HIS A 160 -31.27 -22.73 -5.97
N ARG A 161 -30.08 -23.20 -5.56
CA ARG A 161 -29.92 -23.96 -4.31
C ARG A 161 -30.10 -23.04 -3.12
N SER A 162 -30.97 -23.42 -2.18
CA SER A 162 -31.08 -22.81 -0.87
C SER A 162 -29.73 -22.91 -0.14
N GLY A 163 -28.98 -21.81 -0.04
CA GLY A 163 -27.70 -21.75 0.69
C GLY A 163 -26.60 -20.90 0.07
N THR A 164 -26.71 -20.45 -1.19
CA THR A 164 -25.76 -19.49 -1.77
C THR A 164 -26.04 -18.08 -1.25
N ALA A 165 -25.11 -17.51 -0.47
CA ALA A 165 -25.25 -16.19 0.14
C ALA A 165 -25.11 -15.04 -0.87
N GLY A 166 -24.37 -15.25 -1.96
CA GLY A 166 -24.10 -14.21 -2.94
C GLY A 166 -25.25 -13.94 -3.91
N ARG A 167 -25.27 -12.72 -4.47
CA ARG A 167 -26.26 -12.26 -5.46
C ARG A 167 -25.59 -11.46 -6.57
N TYR A 168 -26.29 -11.24 -7.68
CA TYR A 168 -25.83 -10.24 -8.64
C TYR A 168 -25.98 -8.84 -8.05
N ARG A 169 -24.90 -8.06 -8.12
CA ARG A 169 -24.86 -6.67 -7.68
C ARG A 169 -24.46 -5.78 -8.86
N PRO A 170 -25.23 -4.72 -9.17
CA PRO A 170 -24.90 -3.83 -10.27
C PRO A 170 -23.62 -3.04 -9.97
N VAL A 171 -23.06 -2.39 -11.00
CA VAL A 171 -22.02 -1.37 -10.80
C VAL A 171 -22.57 -0.31 -9.83
N ALA A 172 -21.90 -0.09 -8.70
CA ALA A 172 -22.28 0.98 -7.80
C ALA A 172 -21.97 2.32 -8.47
N ARG A 173 -22.95 3.23 -8.52
CA ARG A 173 -22.86 4.59 -9.09
C ARG A 173 -22.72 5.64 -7.99
N GLN A 174 -22.47 6.90 -8.35
CA GLN A 174 -22.38 7.98 -7.34
C GLN A 174 -23.71 8.15 -6.59
N ALA A 175 -24.85 7.98 -7.26
CA ALA A 175 -26.16 8.02 -6.61
C ALA A 175 -26.32 6.95 -5.50
N ASP A 176 -25.73 5.76 -5.69
CA ASP A 176 -25.78 4.69 -4.67
C ASP A 176 -24.85 4.98 -3.48
N ARG A 177 -23.81 5.80 -3.68
CA ARG A 177 -22.83 6.21 -2.65
C ARG A 177 -23.19 7.52 -1.97
N GLY A 178 -24.17 8.25 -2.50
CA GLY A 178 -24.56 9.55 -2.01
C GLY A 178 -25.06 9.50 -0.57
N PHE A 179 -24.88 10.61 0.14
CA PHE A 179 -25.38 10.81 1.50
C PHE A 179 -25.73 12.28 1.69
N SER A 180 -26.62 12.58 2.65
CA SER A 180 -26.74 13.91 3.22
C SER A 180 -25.82 14.03 4.43
N TRP A 181 -25.27 15.22 4.69
CA TRP A 181 -24.54 15.44 5.93
C TRP A 181 -25.43 15.32 7.18
N ASP A 182 -26.76 15.42 7.01
CA ASP A 182 -27.74 15.12 8.07
C ASP A 182 -27.86 13.62 8.40
N ASP A 183 -27.29 12.74 7.56
CA ASP A 183 -27.28 11.31 7.87
C ASP A 183 -26.38 11.03 9.09
N SER A 184 -26.61 9.87 9.73
CA SER A 184 -25.75 9.40 10.81
C SER A 184 -24.28 9.30 10.38
N THR A 185 -23.37 9.59 11.31
CA THR A 185 -21.92 9.49 11.13
C THR A 185 -21.52 8.13 10.56
N ARG A 186 -22.10 7.06 11.10
CA ARG A 186 -21.86 5.69 10.67
C ARG A 186 -22.25 5.49 9.21
N HIS A 187 -23.44 5.97 8.81
CA HIS A 187 -23.90 5.87 7.44
C HIS A 187 -22.90 6.52 6.50
N ILE A 188 -22.60 7.80 6.70
CA ILE A 188 -21.66 8.57 5.86
C ILE A 188 -20.30 7.88 5.78
N MET A 189 -19.75 7.45 6.92
CA MET A 189 -18.46 6.78 7.00
C MET A 189 -18.40 5.50 6.14
N LEU A 190 -19.45 4.67 6.14
CA LEU A 190 -19.50 3.46 5.32
C LEU A 190 -19.47 3.78 3.81
N ARG A 191 -20.12 4.87 3.38
CA ARG A 191 -20.16 5.27 1.96
C ARG A 191 -18.79 5.76 1.51
N ILE A 192 -18.14 6.59 2.34
CA ILE A 192 -16.77 7.05 2.07
C ILE A 192 -15.80 5.87 2.03
N ARG A 193 -15.86 4.96 3.02
CA ARG A 193 -14.98 3.78 3.08
C ARG A 193 -15.19 2.81 1.91
N ALA A 194 -16.42 2.62 1.44
CA ALA A 194 -16.73 1.81 0.26
C ALA A 194 -16.14 2.38 -1.04
N ALA A 195 -16.01 3.70 -1.12
CA ALA A 195 -15.44 4.41 -2.26
C ALA A 195 -13.94 4.75 -2.09
N ASP A 196 -13.33 4.35 -0.97
CA ASP A 196 -11.95 4.69 -0.65
C ASP A 196 -10.96 3.90 -1.50
N GLY A 197 -9.85 4.54 -1.87
CA GLY A 197 -9.01 4.17 -3.01
C GLY A 197 -9.59 4.74 -4.31
N SER A 198 -10.77 4.29 -4.73
CA SER A 198 -11.50 4.74 -5.92
C SER A 198 -12.98 4.33 -5.85
N PRO A 199 -13.95 5.12 -6.32
CA PRO A 199 -13.79 6.40 -7.02
C PRO A 199 -13.80 7.64 -6.10
N GLY A 200 -14.10 7.50 -4.82
CA GLY A 200 -14.47 8.61 -3.93
C GLY A 200 -15.97 8.90 -3.96
N VAL A 201 -16.46 9.66 -2.99
CA VAL A 201 -17.90 10.03 -2.91
C VAL A 201 -18.06 11.52 -3.17
N HIS A 202 -18.95 11.89 -4.11
CA HIS A 202 -19.30 13.27 -4.39
C HIS A 202 -20.02 13.92 -3.20
N THR A 203 -19.53 15.09 -2.79
CA THR A 203 -20.15 15.93 -1.76
C THR A 203 -19.65 17.37 -1.88
N THR A 204 -20.12 18.24 -1.01
CA THR A 204 -19.68 19.64 -0.89
C THR A 204 -19.11 19.87 0.50
N LEU A 205 -17.93 20.50 0.55
CA LEU A 205 -17.29 20.94 1.79
C LEU A 205 -16.91 22.41 1.66
N ALA A 206 -17.36 23.25 2.60
CA ALA A 206 -17.13 24.70 2.57
C ALA A 206 -17.47 25.35 1.21
N GLY A 207 -18.56 24.90 0.58
CA GLY A 207 -19.01 25.38 -0.73
C GLY A 207 -18.24 24.82 -1.94
N ILE A 208 -17.26 23.94 -1.74
CA ILE A 208 -16.43 23.35 -2.80
C ILE A 208 -16.90 21.93 -3.11
N ALA A 209 -17.22 21.66 -4.38
CA ALA A 209 -17.56 20.32 -4.86
C ALA A 209 -16.34 19.40 -4.89
N VAL A 210 -16.39 18.30 -4.14
CA VAL A 210 -15.27 17.38 -3.92
C VAL A 210 -15.71 15.93 -3.97
N GLU A 211 -14.74 15.07 -4.22
CA GLU A 211 -14.78 13.65 -3.90
C GLU A 211 -13.98 13.42 -2.62
N VAL A 212 -14.59 12.82 -1.61
CA VAL A 212 -13.96 12.60 -0.30
C VAL A 212 -13.49 11.16 -0.11
N PHE A 213 -12.42 11.00 0.66
CA PHE A 213 -11.76 9.74 1.02
C PHE A 213 -11.23 9.84 2.46
N ASP A 214 -10.73 8.72 2.98
CA ASP A 214 -10.04 8.63 4.25
C ASP A 214 -10.90 9.09 5.45
N ALA A 215 -12.07 8.48 5.60
CA ALA A 215 -13.00 8.78 6.69
C ALA A 215 -12.61 8.07 8.00
N HIS A 216 -12.44 8.86 9.06
CA HIS A 216 -12.17 8.37 10.42
C HIS A 216 -13.23 8.88 11.41
N PRO A 217 -13.55 8.11 12.47
CA PRO A 217 -14.44 8.59 13.54
C PRO A 217 -13.94 9.92 14.11
N GLY A 218 -14.85 10.83 14.44
CA GLY A 218 -14.52 12.12 15.04
C GLY A 218 -15.51 12.50 16.14
N ALA A 219 -15.14 13.48 16.95
CA ALA A 219 -16.02 14.06 17.95
C ALA A 219 -15.88 15.58 17.90
N ALA A 220 -17.00 16.28 17.79
CA ALA A 220 -17.08 17.73 17.79
C ALA A 220 -18.21 18.18 18.73
N ALA A 221 -18.12 19.42 19.21
CA ALA A 221 -19.27 20.04 19.85
C ALA A 221 -20.44 20.12 18.85
N PRO A 222 -21.70 20.00 19.32
CA PRO A 222 -22.88 20.10 18.47
C PRO A 222 -22.85 21.36 17.60
N GLY A 223 -23.36 21.22 16.38
CA GLY A 223 -23.46 22.31 15.42
C GLY A 223 -24.08 21.80 14.12
N GLU A 224 -24.30 22.71 13.19
CA GLU A 224 -24.97 22.40 11.92
C GLU A 224 -24.22 21.31 11.13
N PRO A 225 -24.90 20.25 10.67
CA PRO A 225 -24.32 19.26 9.77
C PRO A 225 -23.68 19.92 8.54
N SER A 226 -22.67 19.28 7.96
CA SER A 226 -21.80 19.78 6.87
C SER A 226 -20.79 20.86 7.24
N THR A 227 -20.91 21.49 8.41
CA THR A 227 -19.93 22.49 8.84
C THR A 227 -18.63 21.86 9.30
N ILE A 228 -17.52 22.53 9.00
CA ILE A 228 -16.19 22.10 9.43
C ILE A 228 -15.95 22.63 10.85
N ALA A 229 -15.68 21.71 11.78
CA ALA A 229 -15.45 22.03 13.19
C ALA A 229 -13.98 22.36 13.48
N ALA A 230 -13.06 21.71 12.79
CA ALA A 230 -11.62 21.87 12.97
C ALA A 230 -10.85 21.30 11.78
N ARG A 231 -9.56 21.61 11.72
CA ARG A 231 -8.58 20.93 10.87
C ARG A 231 -7.46 20.32 11.70
N ARG A 232 -6.85 19.25 11.20
CA ARG A 232 -5.68 18.63 11.83
C ARG A 232 -4.84 17.93 10.78
N HIS A 233 -3.59 18.33 10.64
CA HIS A 233 -2.58 17.53 9.94
C HIS A 233 -2.94 17.12 8.50
N GLY A 234 -3.68 17.94 7.77
CA GLY A 234 -4.15 17.61 6.41
C GLY A 234 -5.62 17.20 6.33
N ALA A 235 -6.24 16.84 7.45
CA ALA A 235 -7.64 16.44 7.54
C ALA A 235 -8.54 17.57 8.03
N VAL A 236 -9.85 17.44 7.76
CA VAL A 236 -10.90 18.30 8.30
C VAL A 236 -11.94 17.48 9.07
N LEU A 237 -12.40 18.00 10.20
CA LEU A 237 -13.45 17.40 11.02
C LEU A 237 -14.80 18.01 10.60
N VAL A 238 -15.69 17.19 10.05
CA VAL A 238 -16.98 17.63 9.49
C VAL A 238 -18.11 17.14 10.39
N ARG A 239 -19.03 18.03 10.75
CA ARG A 239 -20.22 17.68 11.54
C ARG A 239 -21.22 16.90 10.70
N THR A 240 -21.86 15.92 11.32
CA THR A 240 -22.86 15.03 10.74
C THR A 240 -24.17 15.14 11.53
N GLY A 241 -25.22 14.42 11.14
CA GLY A 241 -26.52 14.49 11.81
C GLY A 241 -26.51 14.08 13.29
N ASP A 242 -25.55 13.25 13.71
CA ASP A 242 -25.45 12.72 15.07
C ASP A 242 -24.06 12.87 15.72
N GLY A 243 -23.10 13.53 15.04
CA GLY A 243 -21.72 13.61 15.51
C GLY A 243 -20.78 14.34 14.55
N ALA A 244 -19.62 13.75 14.32
CA ALA A 244 -18.64 14.26 13.36
C ALA A 244 -17.73 13.14 12.85
N LEU A 245 -17.10 13.36 11.70
CA LEU A 245 -16.04 12.49 11.18
C LEU A 245 -14.91 13.31 10.58
N TRP A 246 -13.70 12.75 10.61
CA TRP A 246 -12.56 13.32 9.90
C TRP A 246 -12.57 12.86 8.45
N VAL A 247 -12.35 13.79 7.53
CA VAL A 247 -12.04 13.53 6.13
C VAL A 247 -10.56 13.86 5.92
N GLY A 248 -9.75 12.83 5.71
CA GLY A 248 -8.29 12.99 5.54
C GLY A 248 -7.88 13.45 4.15
N GLN A 249 -8.63 13.03 3.12
CA GLN A 249 -8.24 13.22 1.72
C GLN A 249 -9.44 13.65 0.88
N ALA A 250 -9.19 14.52 -0.09
CA ALA A 250 -10.19 14.96 -1.04
C ALA A 250 -9.60 15.11 -2.46
N ARG A 251 -10.49 15.22 -3.43
CA ARG A 251 -10.18 15.55 -4.82
C ARG A 251 -11.26 16.50 -5.34
N ARG A 252 -10.92 17.54 -6.10
CA ARG A 252 -11.97 18.40 -6.70
C ARG A 252 -12.77 17.61 -7.74
N ALA A 253 -14.10 17.72 -7.67
CA ALA A 253 -15.01 17.02 -8.59
C ALA A 253 -15.08 17.68 -9.98
N ASP A 254 -14.94 19.01 -10.04
CA ASP A 254 -14.92 19.78 -11.28
C ASP A 254 -13.72 20.76 -11.29
N PRO A 255 -12.59 20.36 -11.88
CA PRO A 255 -11.43 21.24 -12.00
C PRO A 255 -11.53 22.16 -13.21
N ALA A 256 -11.32 23.46 -12.99
CA ALA A 256 -11.18 24.44 -14.07
C ALA A 256 -10.05 24.11 -15.08
N ASP A 257 -9.03 23.33 -14.67
CA ASP A 257 -7.79 23.10 -15.44
C ASP A 257 -7.56 21.62 -15.89
N GLY A 258 -8.53 20.71 -15.70
CA GLY A 258 -8.38 19.28 -16.01
C GLY A 258 -7.94 18.38 -14.84
N ALA A 259 -7.50 17.15 -15.15
CA ALA A 259 -7.43 15.99 -14.23
C ALA A 259 -6.97 16.31 -12.79
N THR A 260 -7.78 15.87 -11.81
CA THR A 260 -7.54 16.14 -10.39
C THR A 260 -6.82 15.01 -9.68
N VAL A 261 -5.96 15.39 -8.73
CA VAL A 261 -5.21 14.47 -7.89
C VAL A 261 -5.84 14.42 -6.50
N LYS A 262 -5.79 13.25 -5.86
CA LYS A 262 -6.17 13.10 -4.45
C LYS A 262 -5.10 13.73 -3.57
N LEU A 263 -5.52 14.62 -2.67
CA LEU A 263 -4.65 15.40 -1.80
C LEU A 263 -5.21 15.43 -0.37
N PRO A 264 -4.40 15.79 0.63
CA PRO A 264 -4.91 16.18 1.95
C PRO A 264 -6.07 17.17 1.82
N ALA A 265 -7.16 16.90 2.55
CA ALA A 265 -8.39 17.70 2.45
C ALA A 265 -8.13 19.19 2.68
N THR A 266 -7.22 19.56 3.58
CA THR A 266 -6.87 20.96 3.82
C THR A 266 -6.21 21.64 2.63
N LEU A 267 -5.45 20.92 1.80
CA LEU A 267 -4.86 21.48 0.57
C LEU A 267 -5.91 21.68 -0.52
N VAL A 268 -6.93 20.82 -0.58
CA VAL A 268 -8.03 20.95 -1.55
C VAL A 268 -8.93 22.13 -1.21
N LEU A 269 -9.20 22.35 0.09
CA LEU A 269 -10.08 23.42 0.55
C LEU A 269 -9.35 24.77 0.65
N GLY A 270 -8.04 24.77 0.91
CA GLY A 270 -7.19 25.96 0.88
C GLY A 270 -7.74 27.07 1.77
N HIS A 271 -7.89 28.27 1.18
CA HIS A 271 -8.38 29.48 1.86
C HIS A 271 -9.77 29.36 2.47
N ALA A 272 -10.58 28.38 2.06
CA ALA A 272 -11.88 28.12 2.70
C ALA A 272 -11.75 27.66 4.18
N LEU A 273 -10.52 27.42 4.65
CA LEU A 273 -10.21 27.00 6.02
C LEU A 273 -9.48 28.08 6.84
N ASP A 274 -9.32 29.31 6.33
CA ASP A 274 -8.53 30.34 7.00
C ASP A 274 -9.05 30.66 8.42
N ASP A 275 -10.38 30.64 8.60
CA ASP A 275 -11.04 30.86 9.91
C ASP A 275 -11.25 29.56 10.73
N ILE A 276 -10.80 28.40 10.22
CA ILE A 276 -10.96 27.12 10.90
C ILE A 276 -9.74 26.80 11.76
N SER A 277 -9.98 26.63 13.06
CA SER A 277 -8.95 26.30 14.05
C SER A 277 -8.25 24.97 13.78
N GLU A 278 -6.93 24.96 13.96
CA GLU A 278 -6.13 23.72 14.00
C GLU A 278 -6.33 23.04 15.37
N ALA A 279 -6.90 21.84 15.38
CA ALA A 279 -7.12 21.07 16.59
C ALA A 279 -5.81 20.46 17.09
N MET A 280 -5.44 20.83 18.32
CA MET A 280 -4.33 20.20 19.04
C MET A 280 -4.52 18.68 19.12
N GLU A 281 -3.42 17.92 19.04
CA GLU A 281 -3.49 16.48 19.33
C GLU A 281 -3.93 16.30 20.79
N PRO A 282 -4.88 15.39 21.08
CA PRO A 282 -5.16 15.04 22.45
C PRO A 282 -3.88 14.47 23.12
N PRO A 283 -3.62 14.79 24.40
CA PRO A 283 -2.50 14.22 25.14
C PRO A 283 -2.56 12.68 25.11
N GLU A 284 -1.42 11.99 25.30
CA GLU A 284 -1.19 10.54 25.16
C GLU A 284 -2.07 9.60 26.04
N ALA A 285 -3.38 9.76 26.06
CA ALA A 285 -4.32 9.00 26.86
C ALA A 285 -5.17 8.07 25.97
N GLY A 286 -4.83 6.78 25.99
CA GLY A 286 -5.74 5.71 25.53
C GLY A 286 -5.86 5.52 24.02
N GLU A 287 -6.79 4.62 23.63
CA GLU A 287 -7.05 4.21 22.24
C GLU A 287 -7.21 5.41 21.31
N PRO A 288 -6.72 5.33 20.05
CA PRO A 288 -6.83 6.42 19.08
C PRO A 288 -8.30 6.63 18.71
N SER A 289 -9.02 7.46 19.46
CA SER A 289 -10.27 8.05 19.00
C SER A 289 -9.91 9.25 18.12
N GLY A 290 -10.11 9.14 16.81
CA GLY A 290 -9.88 10.24 15.86
C GLY A 290 -8.82 10.00 14.80
N HIS A 291 -8.65 11.00 13.92
CA HIS A 291 -7.57 11.04 12.94
C HIS A 291 -6.24 11.43 13.62
N ARG A 292 -5.31 10.48 13.67
CA ARG A 292 -3.95 10.65 14.22
C ARG A 292 -2.92 9.96 13.34
N GLU A 293 -2.13 10.75 12.64
CA GLU A 293 -1.11 10.22 11.72
C GLU A 293 0.16 9.73 12.42
N ILE A 294 0.54 10.28 13.57
CA ILE A 294 1.78 9.91 14.28
C ILE A 294 1.50 9.77 15.77
N SER A 295 2.03 8.73 16.40
CA SER A 295 1.94 8.54 17.84
C SER A 295 3.18 7.86 18.39
N TYR A 296 3.56 8.21 19.61
CA TYR A 296 4.55 7.50 20.40
C TYR A 296 3.89 6.86 21.62
N ARG A 297 4.36 5.68 22.02
CA ARG A 297 3.97 5.02 23.26
C ARG A 297 5.15 4.30 23.88
N ARG A 298 5.39 4.50 25.17
CA ARG A 298 6.36 3.72 25.93
C ARG A 298 5.73 2.45 26.51
N LEU A 299 6.37 1.32 26.28
CA LEU A 299 6.02 -0.01 26.78
C LEU A 299 7.24 -0.58 27.51
N GLY A 300 7.45 -0.15 28.75
CA GLY A 300 8.65 -0.47 29.53
C GLY A 300 9.92 0.05 28.86
N LYS A 301 10.79 -0.86 28.40
CA LYS A 301 12.04 -0.55 27.69
C LYS A 301 11.85 -0.37 26.17
N VAL A 302 10.66 -0.62 25.64
CA VAL A 302 10.34 -0.48 24.22
C VAL A 302 9.60 0.84 24.00
N GLY A 303 10.04 1.64 23.04
CA GLY A 303 9.28 2.77 22.52
C GLY A 303 8.63 2.37 21.21
N LEU A 304 7.33 2.61 21.05
CA LEU A 304 6.60 2.36 19.81
C LEU A 304 6.26 3.70 19.15
N LEU A 305 6.91 4.00 18.02
CA LEU A 305 6.60 5.13 17.15
C LEU A 305 5.77 4.63 15.97
N ARG A 306 4.47 4.90 16.01
CA ARG A 306 3.54 4.58 14.90
C ARG A 306 3.37 5.77 13.99
N PHE A 307 3.28 5.52 12.69
CA PHE A 307 2.88 6.51 11.70
C PHE A 307 1.94 5.90 10.66
N GLU A 308 0.90 6.63 10.29
CA GLU A 308 -0.17 6.17 9.39
C GLU A 308 -0.48 7.27 8.37
N PHE A 309 0.31 7.29 7.30
CA PHE A 309 0.10 8.19 6.18
C PHE A 309 -0.73 7.49 5.11
N TYR A 310 -1.72 8.19 4.57
CA TYR A 310 -2.61 7.67 3.55
C TYR A 310 -1.82 7.14 2.33
N ASN A 311 -2.11 5.90 1.90
CA ASN A 311 -1.36 5.17 0.86
C ASN A 311 0.16 5.03 1.09
N GLY A 312 0.65 5.31 2.31
CA GLY A 312 2.08 5.35 2.62
C GLY A 312 2.85 6.49 1.93
N ALA A 313 2.16 7.46 1.33
CA ALA A 313 2.79 8.60 0.66
C ALA A 313 3.19 9.68 1.69
N MET A 314 4.44 10.11 1.68
CA MET A 314 5.01 10.97 2.71
C MET A 314 5.32 12.36 2.15
N SER A 315 4.47 13.35 2.46
CA SER A 315 4.70 14.75 2.06
C SER A 315 5.88 15.35 2.83
N THR A 316 6.42 16.46 2.35
CA THR A 316 7.48 17.21 3.05
C THR A 316 7.13 17.47 4.53
N THR A 317 5.90 17.89 4.80
CA THR A 317 5.43 18.19 6.17
C THR A 317 5.31 16.94 7.03
N GLN A 318 4.77 15.84 6.48
CA GLN A 318 4.68 14.56 7.18
C GLN A 318 6.07 14.00 7.50
N CYS A 319 7.03 14.04 6.56
CA CYS A 319 8.42 13.64 6.79
C CYS A 319 9.06 14.44 7.93
N ARG A 320 8.90 15.76 7.95
CA ARG A 320 9.44 16.63 9.02
C ARG A 320 8.83 16.32 10.39
N ARG A 321 7.51 16.10 10.45
CA ARG A 321 6.81 15.72 11.69
C ARG A 321 7.28 14.35 12.18
N LEU A 322 7.44 13.37 11.30
CA LEU A 322 7.95 12.05 11.67
C LEU A 322 9.42 12.10 12.10
N ALA A 323 10.26 12.93 11.47
CA ALA A 323 11.64 13.14 11.90
C ALA A 323 11.69 13.78 13.30
N ALA A 324 10.81 14.74 13.60
CA ALA A 324 10.69 15.32 14.94
C ALA A 324 10.22 14.27 15.97
N ALA A 325 9.24 13.43 15.63
CA ALA A 325 8.78 12.35 16.49
C ALA A 325 9.86 11.27 16.70
N ALA A 326 10.66 10.96 15.68
CA ALA A 326 11.80 10.06 15.77
C ALA A 326 12.88 10.60 16.71
N ARG A 327 13.22 11.90 16.63
CA ARG A 327 14.11 12.56 17.59
C ARG A 327 13.57 12.51 19.01
N TYR A 328 12.28 12.79 19.20
CA TYR A 328 11.62 12.70 20.50
C TYR A 328 11.70 11.29 21.07
N ALA A 329 11.38 10.27 20.26
CA ALA A 329 11.41 8.87 20.65
C ALA A 329 12.85 8.39 20.98
N ALA A 330 13.83 8.81 20.19
CA ALA A 330 15.25 8.50 20.40
C ALA A 330 15.81 9.10 21.70
N ALA A 331 15.25 10.23 22.16
CA ALA A 331 15.61 10.88 23.41
C ALA A 331 14.97 10.25 24.66
N GLN A 332 13.99 9.34 24.49
CA GLN A 332 13.39 8.63 25.62
C GLN A 332 14.35 7.59 26.21
N ASP A 333 14.20 7.27 27.48
CA ASP A 333 14.93 6.17 28.14
C ASP A 333 14.33 4.79 27.79
N THR A 334 14.22 4.51 26.50
CA THR A 334 13.93 3.20 25.93
C THR A 334 15.22 2.60 25.37
N LYS A 335 15.26 1.27 25.21
CA LYS A 335 16.42 0.55 24.66
C LYS A 335 16.15 0.00 23.27
N VAL A 336 14.88 -0.17 22.93
CA VAL A 336 14.43 -0.57 21.59
C VAL A 336 13.37 0.41 21.12
N LEU A 337 13.52 0.93 19.90
CA LEU A 337 12.54 1.80 19.24
C LEU A 337 11.91 1.02 18.08
N VAL A 338 10.62 0.75 18.17
CA VAL A 338 9.84 0.16 17.07
C VAL A 338 9.25 1.28 16.22
N LEU A 339 9.61 1.32 14.95
CA LEU A 339 9.02 2.16 13.92
C LEU A 339 7.97 1.32 13.16
N ALA A 340 6.69 1.64 13.34
CA ALA A 340 5.58 0.88 12.75
C ALA A 340 4.72 1.77 11.84
N GLY A 341 4.59 1.36 10.58
CA GLY A 341 3.70 2.03 9.62
C GLY A 341 2.23 1.62 9.80
N GLY A 342 1.36 2.22 8.99
CA GLY A 342 -0.07 1.87 8.90
C GLY A 342 -0.32 0.69 7.97
N GLU A 343 -1.45 0.73 7.24
CA GLU A 343 -1.81 -0.25 6.19
C GLU A 343 -0.68 -0.48 5.17
N VAL A 344 0.04 0.60 4.85
CA VAL A 344 1.26 0.59 4.06
C VAL A 344 2.36 1.13 4.96
N PHE A 345 3.53 0.49 4.95
CA PHE A 345 4.65 1.00 5.72
C PHE A 345 5.09 2.36 5.19
N SER A 346 5.52 2.42 3.92
CA SER A 346 5.79 3.67 3.21
C SER A 346 6.00 3.40 1.72
N ASN A 347 5.56 4.33 0.87
CA ASN A 347 5.85 4.37 -0.57
C ASN A 347 6.79 5.53 -0.95
N GLY A 348 7.39 6.20 0.03
CA GLY A 348 8.30 7.33 -0.17
C GLY A 348 7.57 8.65 -0.41
N VAL A 349 8.12 9.48 -1.30
CA VAL A 349 7.66 10.86 -1.53
C VAL A 349 6.20 10.96 -1.96
N HIS A 350 5.53 12.07 -1.59
CA HIS A 350 4.12 12.25 -1.90
C HIS A 350 3.90 12.85 -3.29
N LEU A 351 3.87 11.98 -4.30
CA LEU A 351 3.71 12.37 -5.72
C LEU A 351 2.51 13.30 -5.97
N GLY A 352 1.39 13.11 -5.28
CA GLY A 352 0.23 13.99 -5.44
C GLY A 352 0.46 15.43 -4.97
N VAL A 353 1.02 15.61 -3.77
CA VAL A 353 1.39 16.94 -3.23
C VAL A 353 2.46 17.59 -4.11
N ILE A 354 3.40 16.81 -4.64
CA ILE A 354 4.40 17.29 -5.60
C ILE A 354 3.73 17.83 -6.86
N GLU A 355 2.84 17.05 -7.49
CA GLU A 355 2.16 17.47 -8.73
C GLU A 355 1.27 18.69 -8.53
N ALA A 356 0.61 18.79 -7.38
CA ALA A 356 -0.29 19.91 -7.07
C ALA A 356 0.45 21.21 -6.68
N HIS A 357 1.74 21.15 -6.40
CA HIS A 357 2.51 22.33 -6.02
C HIS A 357 2.78 23.23 -7.25
N PRO A 358 2.71 24.57 -7.14
CA PRO A 358 3.00 25.48 -8.27
C PRO A 358 4.40 25.32 -8.90
N ASN A 359 5.33 24.74 -8.14
CA ASN A 359 6.65 24.33 -8.62
C ASN A 359 6.92 22.88 -8.19
N PRO A 360 6.50 21.87 -8.99
CA PRO A 360 6.62 20.46 -8.63
C PRO A 360 8.06 20.01 -8.41
N ALA A 361 9.01 20.48 -9.24
CA ALA A 361 10.43 20.12 -9.10
C ALA A 361 10.99 20.59 -7.74
N MET A 362 10.66 21.81 -7.33
CA MET A 362 11.07 22.33 -6.01
C MET A 362 10.43 21.55 -4.85
N GLU A 363 9.15 21.19 -4.97
CA GLU A 363 8.51 20.38 -3.92
C GLU A 363 9.07 18.96 -3.85
N ALA A 364 9.34 18.32 -5.00
CA ALA A 364 10.03 17.05 -5.04
C ALA A 364 11.41 17.12 -4.36
N TRP A 365 12.16 18.20 -4.62
CA TRP A 365 13.46 18.45 -3.98
C TRP A 365 13.36 18.65 -2.46
N ARG A 366 12.35 19.37 -1.99
CA ARG A 366 12.07 19.54 -0.55
C ARG A 366 11.68 18.21 0.09
N ASN A 367 10.83 17.43 -0.58
CA ASN A 367 10.30 16.18 -0.07
C ASN A 367 11.41 15.12 0.06
N ILE A 368 12.29 15.00 -0.95
CA ILE A 368 13.43 14.05 -0.91
C ILE A 368 14.45 14.43 0.19
N ASN A 369 14.66 15.72 0.42
CA ASN A 369 15.51 16.15 1.53
C ASN A 369 14.88 15.85 2.89
N ALA A 370 13.56 16.05 3.04
CA ALA A 370 12.87 15.76 4.30
C ALA A 370 12.84 14.26 4.64
N ILE A 371 12.68 13.37 3.66
CA ILE A 371 12.78 11.92 3.90
C ILE A 371 14.22 11.47 4.17
N ASN A 372 15.23 12.11 3.54
CA ASN A 372 16.64 11.91 3.89
C ASN A 372 16.92 12.34 5.34
N ASP A 373 16.37 13.45 5.80
CA ASP A 373 16.54 13.88 7.18
C ASP A 373 15.96 12.84 8.14
N LEU A 374 14.76 12.33 7.88
CA LEU A 374 14.15 11.24 8.66
C LEU A 374 15.02 9.96 8.65
N CYS A 375 15.50 9.52 7.48
CA CYS A 375 16.36 8.33 7.39
C CYS A 375 17.66 8.54 8.18
N ARG A 376 18.23 9.75 8.17
CA ARG A 376 19.41 10.09 8.97
C ARG A 376 19.14 9.90 10.45
N GLU A 377 18.03 10.44 10.97
CA GLU A 377 17.66 10.30 12.39
C GLU A 377 17.65 8.83 12.82
N ILE A 378 17.09 7.96 11.99
CA ILE A 378 17.02 6.51 12.24
C ILE A 378 18.42 5.88 12.22
N ILE A 379 19.21 6.12 11.17
CA ILE A 379 20.56 5.55 11.03
C ILE A 379 21.48 6.01 12.18
N THR A 380 21.34 7.25 12.64
CA THR A 380 22.20 7.83 13.68
C THR A 380 21.69 7.58 15.10
N CYS A 381 20.52 6.98 15.28
CA CYS A 381 19.97 6.64 16.59
C CYS A 381 20.76 5.48 17.22
N THR A 382 21.92 5.74 17.80
CA THR A 382 22.83 4.69 18.33
C THR A 382 22.67 4.40 19.82
N SER A 383 21.76 5.11 20.50
CA SER A 383 21.41 4.89 21.91
C SER A 383 20.35 3.80 22.10
N GLN A 384 19.64 3.42 21.03
CA GLN A 384 18.59 2.41 21.02
C GLN A 384 18.80 1.46 19.83
N ILE A 385 18.29 0.24 19.94
CA ILE A 385 18.13 -0.63 18.76
C ILE A 385 16.82 -0.25 18.06
N VAL A 386 16.88 0.12 16.80
CA VAL A 386 15.71 0.50 16.00
C VAL A 386 15.22 -0.71 15.23
N VAL A 387 13.91 -0.97 15.31
CA VAL A 387 13.22 -2.07 14.65
C VAL A 387 12.16 -1.48 13.72
N SER A 388 12.25 -1.70 12.41
CA SER A 388 11.14 -1.42 11.50
C SER A 388 10.18 -2.60 11.46
N ALA A 389 8.92 -2.35 11.80
CA ALA A 389 7.84 -3.33 11.77
C ALA A 389 6.92 -3.08 10.56
N LEU A 390 7.06 -3.92 9.53
CA LEU A 390 6.34 -3.81 8.26
C LEU A 390 5.10 -4.71 8.28
N GLY A 391 3.97 -4.15 8.75
CA GLY A 391 2.66 -4.79 8.63
C GLY A 391 2.06 -4.66 7.23
N GLY A 392 2.45 -3.59 6.54
CA GLY A 392 2.06 -3.26 5.18
C GLY A 392 3.22 -3.30 4.19
N GLY A 393 2.88 -3.23 2.89
CA GLY A 393 3.85 -3.11 1.80
C GLY A 393 4.75 -1.87 1.92
N ALA A 394 5.89 -1.90 1.23
CA ALA A 394 6.75 -0.74 1.10
C ALA A 394 7.30 -0.60 -0.33
N GLY A 395 7.44 0.62 -0.81
CA GLY A 395 7.93 0.92 -2.15
C GLY A 395 8.92 2.07 -2.18
N ALA A 396 9.84 2.02 -3.14
CA ALA A 396 10.87 3.05 -3.39
C ALA A 396 11.59 3.45 -2.09
N GLY A 397 11.58 4.75 -1.75
CA GLY A 397 12.19 5.29 -0.54
C GLY A 397 11.61 4.74 0.76
N GLY A 398 10.39 4.21 0.74
CA GLY A 398 9.80 3.55 1.91
C GLY A 398 10.48 2.23 2.29
N VAL A 399 11.01 1.49 1.30
CA VAL A 399 11.85 0.31 1.61
C VAL A 399 13.16 0.75 2.24
N MET A 400 13.78 1.80 1.72
CA MET A 400 15.05 2.30 2.23
C MET A 400 14.91 2.89 3.64
N LEU A 401 13.79 3.56 3.91
CA LEU A 401 13.39 4.00 5.25
C LEU A 401 13.29 2.83 6.24
N ALA A 402 12.73 1.68 5.83
CA ALA A 402 12.72 0.48 6.65
C ALA A 402 14.14 -0.06 6.91
N LEU A 403 14.97 -0.11 5.86
CA LEU A 403 16.34 -0.64 5.94
C LEU A 403 17.31 0.28 6.71
N ALA A 404 16.91 1.53 7.00
CA ALA A 404 17.63 2.43 7.89
C ALA A 404 17.68 1.90 9.34
N ALA A 405 16.70 1.11 9.76
CA ALA A 405 16.68 0.48 11.08
C ALA A 405 17.73 -0.63 11.21
N ASP A 406 18.04 -1.03 12.45
CA ASP A 406 18.98 -2.14 12.70
C ASP A 406 18.34 -3.48 12.42
N ARG A 407 17.05 -3.62 12.74
CA ARG A 407 16.26 -4.83 12.48
C ARG A 407 15.02 -4.50 11.66
N VAL A 408 14.67 -5.40 10.76
CA VAL A 408 13.46 -5.31 9.94
C VAL A 408 12.66 -6.60 10.15
N ILE A 409 11.42 -6.45 10.60
CA ILE A 409 10.46 -7.53 10.74
C ILE A 409 9.32 -7.27 9.77
N ALA A 410 8.94 -8.27 9.00
CA ALA A 410 7.85 -8.13 8.03
C ALA A 410 6.79 -9.20 8.24
N ARG A 411 5.52 -8.79 8.12
CA ARG A 411 4.38 -9.71 8.06
C ARG A 411 4.48 -10.59 6.83
N ASP A 412 4.17 -11.88 6.97
CA ASP A 412 4.04 -12.73 5.78
C ASP A 412 2.92 -12.20 4.85
N GLY A 413 3.22 -12.16 3.55
CA GLY A 413 2.39 -11.55 2.51
C GLY A 413 2.75 -10.09 2.17
N VAL A 414 3.65 -9.44 2.92
CA VAL A 414 4.17 -8.11 2.55
C VAL A 414 5.01 -8.18 1.28
N MET A 415 4.81 -7.18 0.41
CA MET A 415 5.61 -6.98 -0.80
C MET A 415 6.47 -5.72 -0.67
N LEU A 416 7.73 -5.83 -1.08
CA LEU A 416 8.70 -4.74 -1.11
C LEU A 416 9.07 -4.44 -2.57
N ASN A 417 9.08 -3.15 -2.93
CA ASN A 417 9.49 -2.67 -4.25
C ASN A 417 10.72 -1.75 -4.09
N PRO A 418 11.94 -2.31 -3.91
CA PRO A 418 13.16 -1.55 -3.59
C PRO A 418 13.77 -0.87 -4.83
N HIS A 419 12.98 -0.13 -5.61
CA HIS A 419 13.44 0.52 -6.84
C HIS A 419 12.73 1.85 -7.11
N TYR A 420 13.37 2.67 -7.94
CA TYR A 420 12.91 4.02 -8.30
C TYR A 420 12.80 4.23 -9.81
N ALA A 421 13.46 3.38 -10.61
CA ALA A 421 13.64 3.60 -12.04
C ALA A 421 12.32 3.64 -12.84
N THR A 422 11.28 2.93 -12.40
CA THR A 422 9.93 3.00 -13.00
C THR A 422 9.27 4.37 -12.83
N MET A 423 9.78 5.22 -11.95
CA MET A 423 9.33 6.60 -11.74
C MET A 423 10.34 7.60 -12.33
N GLY A 424 11.32 7.16 -13.12
CA GLY A 424 12.33 8.06 -13.68
C GLY A 424 13.25 8.69 -12.63
N LEU A 425 13.45 8.04 -11.49
CA LEU A 425 14.28 8.53 -10.39
C LEU A 425 15.43 7.57 -10.09
N TYR A 426 16.58 8.12 -9.69
CA TYR A 426 17.72 7.38 -9.16
C TYR A 426 17.49 6.86 -7.73
N GLY A 427 16.74 7.61 -6.92
CA GLY A 427 16.48 7.33 -5.50
C GLY A 427 17.47 7.99 -4.54
N SER A 428 17.05 8.22 -3.29
CA SER A 428 17.93 8.72 -2.23
C SER A 428 17.75 7.89 -0.95
N GLU A 429 17.52 8.49 0.22
CA GLU A 429 17.31 7.78 1.48
C GLU A 429 18.52 6.98 1.98
N TYR A 430 19.73 7.34 1.53
CA TYR A 430 20.96 6.60 1.81
C TYR A 430 20.91 5.16 1.27
N TRP A 431 20.13 4.90 0.20
CA TRP A 431 19.98 3.56 -0.34
C TRP A 431 21.32 2.94 -0.75
N THR A 432 22.27 3.75 -1.21
CA THR A 432 23.64 3.29 -1.56
C THR A 432 24.50 2.94 -0.34
N TYR A 433 24.02 3.25 0.87
CA TYR A 433 24.58 2.82 2.15
C TYR A 433 23.78 1.65 2.74
N VAL A 434 22.46 1.73 2.85
CA VAL A 434 21.65 0.73 3.58
C VAL A 434 21.42 -0.57 2.82
N LEU A 435 21.09 -0.51 1.53
CA LEU A 435 20.65 -1.69 0.78
C LEU A 435 21.83 -2.66 0.49
N PRO A 436 22.99 -2.21 -0.04
CA PRO A 436 24.12 -3.11 -0.29
C PRO A 436 24.65 -3.81 0.97
N ARG A 437 24.50 -3.21 2.15
CA ARG A 437 24.90 -3.86 3.43
C ARG A 437 24.04 -5.05 3.79
N ARG A 438 22.77 -5.02 3.40
CA ARG A 438 21.78 -6.05 3.70
C ARG A 438 21.91 -7.22 2.74
N VAL A 439 21.98 -6.92 1.43
CA VAL A 439 21.87 -7.95 0.37
C VAL A 439 23.13 -8.12 -0.49
N GLY A 440 24.16 -7.30 -0.27
CA GLY A 440 25.34 -7.22 -1.14
C GLY A 440 25.10 -6.40 -2.42
N GLU A 441 26.19 -5.89 -3.00
CA GLU A 441 26.15 -4.99 -4.17
C GLU A 441 25.46 -5.59 -5.41
N ALA A 442 25.70 -6.88 -5.69
CA ALA A 442 25.15 -7.53 -6.88
C ALA A 442 23.61 -7.66 -6.81
N GLN A 443 23.09 -8.06 -5.64
CA GLN A 443 21.64 -8.19 -5.44
C GLN A 443 20.98 -6.82 -5.32
N ALA A 444 21.62 -5.85 -4.65
CA ALA A 444 21.14 -4.47 -4.60
C ALA A 444 20.97 -3.89 -6.01
N ARG A 445 21.98 -4.03 -6.88
CA ARG A 445 21.90 -3.61 -8.28
C ARG A 445 20.79 -4.34 -9.02
N ARG A 446 20.69 -5.66 -8.90
CA ARG A 446 19.63 -6.44 -9.58
C ARG A 446 18.24 -5.93 -9.22
N LEU A 447 17.97 -5.76 -7.93
CA LEU A 447 16.68 -5.31 -7.41
C LEU A 447 16.31 -3.91 -7.92
N THR A 448 17.27 -2.97 -7.88
CA THR A 448 17.03 -1.59 -8.30
C THR A 448 16.95 -1.42 -9.82
N THR A 449 17.71 -2.19 -10.60
CA THR A 449 17.72 -2.06 -12.08
C THR A 449 16.62 -2.86 -12.77
N ARG A 450 16.27 -4.04 -12.25
CA ARG A 450 15.21 -4.87 -12.86
C ARG A 450 13.81 -4.53 -12.37
N CYS A 451 13.72 -3.71 -11.32
CA CYS A 451 12.46 -3.30 -10.71
C CYS A 451 11.60 -4.52 -10.32
N GLU A 452 12.24 -5.56 -9.80
CA GLU A 452 11.57 -6.78 -9.37
C GLU A 452 10.96 -6.57 -7.98
N PRO A 453 9.65 -6.79 -7.78
CA PRO A 453 9.10 -6.87 -6.44
C PRO A 453 9.68 -8.10 -5.73
N ILE A 454 9.85 -8.00 -4.41
CA ILE A 454 10.31 -9.09 -3.56
C ILE A 454 9.33 -9.30 -2.41
N SER A 455 8.95 -10.56 -2.16
CA SER A 455 8.09 -10.90 -1.03
C SER A 455 8.87 -10.81 0.28
N ALA A 456 8.19 -10.65 1.41
CA ALA A 456 8.83 -10.69 2.72
C ALA A 456 9.64 -11.98 2.96
N ALA A 457 9.12 -13.13 2.51
CA ALA A 457 9.83 -14.41 2.59
C ALA A 457 11.13 -14.41 1.76
N ASP A 458 11.05 -14.05 0.47
CA ASP A 458 12.24 -13.94 -0.39
C ASP A 458 13.23 -12.89 0.16
N ALA A 459 12.73 -11.84 0.80
CA ALA A 459 13.54 -10.78 1.40
C ALA A 459 14.32 -11.27 2.63
N VAL A 460 13.77 -12.20 3.40
CA VAL A 460 14.51 -12.90 4.48
C VAL A 460 15.60 -13.78 3.89
N ASP A 461 15.30 -14.55 2.85
CA ASP A 461 16.26 -15.47 2.21
C ASP A 461 17.52 -14.74 1.69
N VAL A 462 17.37 -13.50 1.23
CA VAL A 462 18.49 -12.68 0.71
C VAL A 462 19.11 -11.74 1.77
N GLY A 463 18.64 -11.76 3.01
CA GLY A 463 19.16 -10.93 4.11
C GLY A 463 18.67 -9.47 4.13
N MET A 464 17.65 -9.13 3.33
CA MET A 464 17.02 -7.80 3.35
C MET A 464 16.19 -7.58 4.61
N VAL A 465 15.46 -8.61 5.05
CA VAL A 465 14.60 -8.62 6.23
C VAL A 465 15.16 -9.60 7.25
N ASP A 466 15.15 -9.25 8.53
CA ASP A 466 15.72 -10.09 9.59
C ASP A 466 14.77 -11.20 10.05
N GLN A 467 13.46 -10.93 10.08
CA GLN A 467 12.46 -11.86 10.60
C GLN A 467 11.15 -11.81 9.81
N LEU A 468 10.68 -12.99 9.39
CA LEU A 468 9.32 -13.17 8.90
C LEU A 468 8.38 -13.44 10.09
N ALA A 469 7.30 -12.68 10.18
CA ALA A 469 6.27 -12.81 11.20
C ALA A 469 4.99 -13.45 10.63
N VAL A 470 4.02 -13.72 11.50
CA VAL A 470 2.70 -14.27 11.15
C VAL A 470 2.03 -13.47 10.03
N SER A 471 1.22 -14.13 9.20
CA SER A 471 0.49 -13.46 8.10
C SER A 471 -0.70 -12.61 8.56
N ASP A 472 -1.22 -12.87 9.77
CA ASP A 472 -2.38 -12.19 10.32
C ASP A 472 -2.06 -10.73 10.67
N THR A 473 -2.77 -9.81 10.02
CA THR A 473 -2.58 -8.35 10.17
C THR A 473 -2.90 -7.88 11.58
N GLU A 474 -3.93 -8.44 12.24
CA GLU A 474 -4.34 -8.03 13.59
C GLU A 474 -3.31 -8.44 14.64
N ARG A 475 -2.68 -9.61 14.44
CA ARG A 475 -1.65 -10.15 15.35
C ARG A 475 -0.25 -9.60 15.10
N PHE A 476 0.01 -9.04 13.92
CA PHE A 476 1.35 -8.60 13.53
C PHE A 476 1.94 -7.56 14.49
N THR A 477 1.15 -6.56 14.92
CA THR A 477 1.66 -5.51 15.82
C THR A 477 2.09 -6.10 17.16
N ALA A 478 1.31 -7.05 17.71
CA ALA A 478 1.68 -7.74 18.94
C ALA A 478 2.98 -8.56 18.74
N ALA A 479 3.08 -9.33 17.66
CA ALA A 479 4.28 -10.10 17.35
C ALA A 479 5.55 -9.24 17.21
N ALA A 480 5.44 -8.05 16.60
CA ALA A 480 6.55 -7.11 16.49
C ALA A 480 6.96 -6.52 17.84
N LEU A 481 5.99 -6.28 18.74
CA LEU A 481 6.24 -5.81 20.10
C LEU A 481 6.85 -6.91 20.99
N ASP A 482 6.44 -8.16 20.81
CA ASP A 482 7.04 -9.31 21.50
C ASP A 482 8.51 -9.46 21.10
N TYR A 483 8.82 -9.46 19.80
CA TYR A 483 10.20 -9.45 19.32
C TYR A 483 11.03 -8.28 19.90
N ALA A 484 10.45 -7.08 19.93
CA ALA A 484 11.13 -5.91 20.48
C ALA A 484 11.37 -6.04 22.00
N SER A 485 10.44 -6.68 22.71
CA SER A 485 10.54 -6.94 24.15
C SER A 485 11.61 -7.99 24.47
N ASP A 486 11.68 -9.06 23.67
CA ASP A 486 12.74 -10.08 23.75
C ASP A 486 14.11 -9.45 23.51
N LEU A 487 14.22 -8.58 22.49
CA LEU A 487 15.45 -7.84 22.21
C LEU A 487 15.83 -6.88 23.36
N ALA A 488 14.84 -6.22 23.97
CA ALA A 488 15.04 -5.29 25.09
C ALA A 488 15.41 -5.98 26.41
N THR A 489 15.15 -7.29 26.54
CA THR A 489 15.45 -8.10 27.71
C THR A 489 16.63 -9.07 27.50
N SER A 490 17.09 -9.21 26.25
CA SER A 490 18.25 -10.03 25.90
C SER A 490 19.50 -9.65 26.68
N THR A 491 20.23 -10.67 27.13
CA THR A 491 21.56 -10.53 27.76
C THR A 491 22.59 -9.89 26.82
N GLN A 492 22.36 -9.95 25.50
CA GLN A 492 23.23 -9.40 24.47
C GLN A 492 22.96 -7.92 24.16
N LEU A 493 21.89 -7.32 24.69
CA LEU A 493 21.47 -5.96 24.33
C LEU A 493 22.58 -4.92 24.50
N ARG A 494 23.35 -5.00 25.59
CA ARG A 494 24.48 -4.08 25.84
C ARG A 494 25.56 -4.21 24.78
N THR A 495 25.92 -5.44 24.41
CA THR A 495 26.88 -5.73 23.35
C THR A 495 26.38 -5.23 22.01
N LEU A 496 25.11 -5.49 21.66
CA LEU A 496 24.49 -5.02 20.42
C LEU A 496 24.53 -3.49 20.28
N LEU A 497 24.22 -2.75 21.36
CA LEU A 497 24.29 -1.29 21.37
C LEU A 497 25.72 -0.78 21.22
N HIS A 498 26.67 -1.40 21.92
CA HIS A 498 28.08 -1.05 21.81
C HIS A 498 28.63 -1.30 20.38
N ASP A 499 28.32 -2.46 19.80
CA ASP A 499 28.74 -2.81 18.45
C ASP A 499 28.10 -1.89 17.41
N LYS A 500 26.82 -1.55 17.58
CA LYS A 500 26.14 -0.55 16.74
C LYS A 500 26.86 0.79 16.76
N GLN A 501 27.23 1.28 17.95
CA GLN A 501 27.97 2.54 18.11
C GLN A 501 29.34 2.47 17.44
N ALA A 502 30.09 1.39 17.67
CA ALA A 502 31.42 1.18 17.09
C ALA A 502 31.37 1.10 15.55
N VAL A 503 30.43 0.33 14.99
CA VAL A 503 30.24 0.21 13.53
C VAL A 503 29.88 1.55 12.92
N ARG A 504 28.93 2.30 13.50
CA ARG A 504 28.55 3.62 13.00
C ARG A 504 29.70 4.62 13.05
N ALA A 505 30.51 4.60 14.11
CA ALA A 505 31.69 5.45 14.22
C ALA A 505 32.75 5.09 13.16
N ALA A 506 33.04 3.80 12.96
CA ALA A 506 33.98 3.33 11.94
C ALA A 506 33.50 3.67 10.51
N ASP A 507 32.20 3.55 10.26
CA ASP A 507 31.60 3.93 8.98
C ASP A 507 31.72 5.42 8.70
N GLU A 508 31.50 6.25 9.71
CA GLU A 508 31.63 7.71 9.57
C GLU A 508 33.07 8.12 9.23
N GLN A 509 34.07 7.44 9.83
CA GLN A 509 35.48 7.64 9.49
C GLN A 509 35.82 7.18 8.07
N ARG A 510 35.27 6.03 7.63
CA ARG A 510 35.54 5.47 6.30
C ARG A 510 34.88 6.27 5.19
N ARG A 511 33.60 6.58 5.34
CA ARG A 511 32.83 7.42 4.42
C ARG A 511 31.63 8.03 5.17
N PRO A 512 31.66 9.35 5.43
CA PRO A 512 30.57 10.05 6.09
C PRO A 512 29.21 9.83 5.44
N LEU A 513 28.13 9.75 6.21
CA LEU A 513 26.77 9.68 5.65
C LEU A 513 26.49 10.82 4.68
N ASP A 514 27.00 12.01 4.97
CA ASP A 514 26.83 13.19 4.12
C ASP A 514 27.43 13.00 2.72
N SER A 515 28.46 12.14 2.56
CA SER A 515 29.02 11.76 1.24
C SER A 515 28.08 10.85 0.44
N TYR A 516 27.34 9.96 1.09
CA TYR A 516 26.32 9.14 0.42
C TYR A 516 25.16 10.04 -0.01
N ARG A 517 24.65 10.87 0.91
CA ARG A 517 23.57 11.83 0.62
C ARG A 517 23.92 12.77 -0.52
N ALA A 518 25.10 13.39 -0.50
CA ALA A 518 25.49 14.35 -1.54
C ALA A 518 25.53 13.71 -2.93
N ARG A 519 26.03 12.47 -3.04
CA ARG A 519 26.10 11.74 -4.30
C ARG A 519 24.71 11.38 -4.81
N GLU A 520 23.85 10.83 -3.96
CA GLU A 520 22.47 10.47 -4.32
C GLU A 520 21.65 11.71 -4.72
N LEU A 521 21.78 12.81 -3.96
CA LEU A 521 21.09 14.06 -4.26
C LEU A 521 21.58 14.73 -5.54
N ALA A 522 22.85 14.55 -5.94
CA ALA A 522 23.34 15.04 -7.22
C ALA A 522 22.66 14.32 -8.40
N GLU A 523 22.43 13.00 -8.28
CA GLU A 523 21.68 12.23 -9.28
C GLU A 523 20.20 12.62 -9.27
N MET A 524 19.57 12.66 -8.10
CA MET A 524 18.17 13.08 -7.95
C MET A 524 17.93 14.50 -8.46
N ARG A 525 18.88 15.43 -8.31
CA ARG A 525 18.76 16.78 -8.86
C ARG A 525 18.61 16.74 -10.38
N ARG A 526 19.40 15.93 -11.09
CA ARG A 526 19.30 15.79 -12.55
C ARG A 526 17.96 15.16 -12.95
N ASP A 527 17.49 14.17 -12.20
CA ASP A 527 16.21 13.52 -12.49
C ASP A 527 15.02 14.46 -12.24
N ILE A 528 15.08 15.31 -11.22
CA ILE A 528 13.99 16.22 -10.84
C ILE A 528 13.97 17.51 -11.67
N PHE A 529 15.12 18.14 -11.88
CA PHE A 529 15.20 19.47 -12.51
C PHE A 529 15.52 19.41 -14.01
N ASP A 530 16.33 18.44 -14.44
CA ASP A 530 16.67 18.26 -15.85
C ASP A 530 15.78 17.20 -16.53
N ASP A 531 14.86 16.59 -15.77
CA ASP A 531 13.94 15.51 -16.18
C ASP A 531 14.64 14.36 -16.91
N ARG A 532 15.89 14.05 -16.51
CA ARG A 532 16.81 13.14 -17.21
C ARG A 532 16.20 11.80 -17.63
N HIS A 533 15.32 11.25 -16.79
CA HIS A 533 14.65 9.96 -17.02
C HIS A 533 13.11 10.07 -17.06
N GLY A 534 12.57 11.28 -17.28
CA GLY A 534 11.13 11.50 -17.47
C GLY A 534 10.28 11.40 -16.20
N PHE A 535 10.79 11.86 -15.05
CA PHE A 535 10.05 11.86 -13.78
C PHE A 535 8.72 12.61 -13.88
N THR A 536 8.67 13.71 -14.64
CA THR A 536 7.46 14.53 -14.77
C THR A 536 6.31 13.76 -15.42
N GLU A 537 6.57 13.09 -16.54
CA GLU A 537 5.55 12.31 -17.25
C GLU A 537 5.19 11.04 -16.47
N ALA A 538 6.17 10.33 -15.92
CA ALA A 538 5.94 9.14 -15.10
C ALA A 538 5.04 9.45 -13.90
N ARG A 539 5.27 10.59 -13.22
CA ARG A 539 4.46 11.06 -12.10
C ARG A 539 3.01 11.34 -12.53
N ARG A 540 2.80 12.05 -13.64
CA ARG A 540 1.45 12.39 -14.14
C ARG A 540 0.68 11.16 -14.58
N ALA A 541 1.33 10.24 -15.30
CA ALA A 541 0.73 8.99 -15.74
C ALA A 541 0.30 8.12 -14.55
N PHE A 542 1.16 8.02 -13.53
CA PHE A 542 0.86 7.31 -12.28
C PHE A 542 -0.37 7.90 -11.56
N LEU A 543 -0.44 9.22 -11.41
CA LEU A 543 -1.54 9.87 -10.69
C LEU A 543 -2.87 9.85 -11.47
N THR A 544 -2.82 9.89 -12.80
CA THR A 544 -4.01 9.89 -13.65
C THR A 544 -4.45 8.49 -14.09
N ASN A 545 -3.69 7.44 -13.72
CA ASN A 545 -3.86 6.08 -14.22
C ASN A 545 -3.89 6.00 -15.76
N ARG A 546 -3.17 6.91 -16.44
CA ARG A 546 -2.98 6.85 -17.90
C ARG A 546 -1.79 5.95 -18.20
N ALA A 547 -1.89 5.14 -19.26
CA ALA A 547 -0.72 4.45 -19.79
C ALA A 547 0.28 5.52 -20.27
N THR A 548 1.52 5.47 -19.80
CA THR A 548 2.59 6.23 -20.43
C THR A 548 2.69 5.75 -21.87
N GLY A 549 2.63 6.67 -22.84
CA GLY A 549 2.85 6.37 -24.25
C GLY A 549 4.22 5.71 -24.48
N PRO A 550 4.51 5.24 -25.71
CA PRO A 550 5.73 4.52 -26.00
C PRO A 550 6.94 5.44 -25.86
N THR A 551 7.54 5.50 -24.67
CA THR A 551 8.94 5.85 -24.54
C THR A 551 9.74 4.68 -25.09
N ALA A 552 10.74 4.98 -25.92
CA ALA A 552 11.56 4.00 -26.61
C ALA A 552 12.14 2.95 -25.63
N GLY A 553 11.48 1.80 -25.58
CA GLY A 553 11.63 0.80 -24.53
C GLY A 553 10.38 -0.08 -24.38
N ASP A 554 9.79 -0.46 -25.51
CA ASP A 554 9.08 -1.69 -25.83
C ASP A 554 8.44 -2.48 -24.66
N HIS A 555 7.11 -2.59 -24.67
CA HIS A 555 6.26 -3.45 -23.82
C HIS A 555 6.80 -3.66 -22.41
N ALA A 556 6.25 -3.00 -21.39
CA ALA A 556 6.62 -3.25 -19.99
C ALA A 556 6.44 -4.74 -19.62
N LYS A 557 7.45 -5.55 -19.96
CA LYS A 557 7.60 -6.94 -19.61
C LYS A 557 7.85 -6.87 -18.12
N VAL A 558 6.81 -7.18 -17.35
CA VAL A 558 6.97 -7.58 -15.94
C VAL A 558 8.15 -8.55 -15.90
N PRO A 559 9.10 -8.38 -14.96
CA PRO A 559 10.38 -9.07 -15.00
C PRO A 559 10.22 -10.56 -15.31
N THR A 560 10.84 -10.98 -16.40
CA THR A 560 10.89 -12.38 -16.80
C THR A 560 11.88 -13.08 -15.86
N PRO A 561 11.48 -14.17 -15.17
CA PRO A 561 12.40 -14.83 -14.25
C PRO A 561 13.62 -15.34 -15.01
N GLY A 562 14.82 -14.98 -14.53
CA GLY A 562 16.01 -15.77 -14.84
C GLY A 562 15.95 -17.10 -14.08
N PRO A 563 16.53 -18.20 -14.60
CA PRO A 563 16.50 -19.49 -13.92
C PRO A 563 17.11 -19.38 -12.51
N ARG A 564 16.36 -19.81 -11.49
CA ARG A 564 16.91 -20.02 -10.13
C ARG A 564 18.02 -21.06 -10.25
N ARG A 565 19.27 -20.67 -9.97
CA ARG A 565 20.30 -21.66 -9.64
C ARG A 565 19.90 -22.24 -8.30
N VAL A 566 19.40 -23.46 -8.31
CA VAL A 566 19.26 -24.29 -7.10
C VAL A 566 20.69 -24.53 -6.61
N GLY A 567 21.11 -23.79 -5.57
CA GLY A 567 22.33 -24.10 -4.85
C GLY A 567 22.15 -25.45 -4.13
N PRO A 568 23.22 -26.24 -3.96
CA PRO A 568 23.11 -27.51 -3.26
C PRO A 568 22.71 -27.25 -1.82
N THR A 569 21.66 -27.93 -1.37
CA THR A 569 21.29 -28.05 0.04
C THR A 569 22.53 -28.49 0.84
N ARG A 570 22.89 -27.71 1.86
CA ARG A 570 23.84 -28.10 2.91
C ARG A 570 23.19 -27.88 4.26
#